data_AF-A0A6G0VHQ2-F1
#
_entry.id   AF-A0A6G0VHQ2-F1
#
_cell.length_a   1.000
_cell.length_b   1.000
_cell.length_c   1.000
_cell.angle_alpha   90.00
_cell.angle_beta   90.00
_cell.angle_gamma   90.00
#
_symmetry.space_group_name_H-M   'P 1'
#
loop_
_entity.id
_entity.type
_entity.pdbx_description
1 polymer ?
#
loop_
_entity_poly.entity_id
_entity_poly.type
_entity_poly.pdbx_seq_one_letter_code
_entity_poly.pdbx_strand_id
1 'polypeptide(L)'
;MPLHDENNLEISGINAINEVSSYEVVKENLSAENTLKKYFGRRIVDMMFIFKQIKKSRHIGGFGCTFLDMQFVSEKQSGFRSSFKFACEMCNCELIIYSEEKVPSSYIPINEAIVSGTIAAGIGRGGLNNYILPGQIN
;
A
#
# COMPACT_ATOMS: atom_id res chain seq x y z
N MET A 1 -35.80 37.33 11.87
CA MET A 1 -34.75 36.29 11.87
C MET A 1 -33.48 36.88 11.30
N PRO A 2 -32.44 37.01 12.12
CA PRO A 2 -31.09 36.72 11.67
C PRO A 2 -30.36 35.83 12.69
N LEU A 3 -29.61 34.84 12.21
CA LEU A 3 -28.59 34.16 13.01
C LEU A 3 -27.24 34.70 12.55
N HIS A 4 -26.63 35.52 13.40
CA HIS A 4 -25.18 35.64 13.49
C HIS A 4 -24.69 34.41 14.26
N ASP A 5 -23.70 33.68 13.76
CA ASP A 5 -22.32 33.79 14.24
C ASP A 5 -21.43 32.68 13.71
N GLU A 6 -20.15 33.04 13.71
CA GLU A 6 -18.98 32.41 13.14
C GLU A 6 -18.77 30.95 13.57
N ASN A 7 -18.29 30.13 12.64
CA ASN A 7 -17.56 28.92 12.97
C ASN A 7 -16.20 28.94 12.27
N ASN A 8 -15.27 29.66 12.90
CA ASN A 8 -13.85 29.40 12.79
C ASN A 8 -13.59 28.00 13.35
N LEU A 9 -13.19 27.06 12.50
CA LEU A 9 -12.61 25.80 12.97
C LEU A 9 -11.11 25.98 13.10
N GLU A 10 -10.71 26.23 14.35
CA GLU A 10 -9.34 26.27 14.82
C GLU A 10 -8.59 25.00 14.42
N ILE A 11 -7.48 25.16 13.70
CA ILE A 11 -6.49 24.11 13.53
C ILE A 11 -5.71 24.03 14.84
N SER A 12 -6.02 23.03 15.66
CA SER A 12 -5.25 22.72 16.85
C SER A 12 -4.82 21.25 16.87
N GLY A 13 -3.57 21.02 17.27
CA GLY A 13 -3.17 19.76 17.89
C GLY A 13 -2.64 18.67 16.96
N ILE A 14 -1.42 18.85 16.49
CA ILE A 14 -0.48 17.75 16.26
C ILE A 14 -0.26 17.02 17.60
N ASN A 15 -0.33 15.68 17.60
CA ASN A 15 0.28 14.66 18.48
C ASN A 15 -0.67 13.44 18.54
N ALA A 16 -0.29 12.17 18.36
CA ALA A 16 1.00 11.51 18.37
C ALA A 16 0.98 10.26 17.47
N ILE A 17 2.15 9.99 16.89
CA ILE A 17 2.52 8.84 16.09
C ILE A 17 2.83 7.69 17.07
N ASN A 18 2.38 6.46 16.80
CA ASN A 18 3.07 5.24 17.23
C ASN A 18 2.56 4.01 16.49
N GLU A 19 3.14 3.77 15.31
CA GLU A 19 3.44 2.42 14.83
C GLU A 19 4.65 2.54 13.91
N VAL A 20 5.84 2.47 14.51
CA VAL A 20 7.10 2.39 13.77
C VAL A 20 7.17 1.00 13.15
N SER A 21 6.68 0.86 11.91
CA SER A 21 7.18 -0.19 11.02
C SER A 21 8.50 0.34 10.49
N SER A 22 9.60 -0.22 10.98
CA SER A 22 10.97 0.12 10.57
C SER A 22 11.10 0.05 9.04
N TYR A 23 11.22 1.22 8.41
CA TYR A 23 11.78 1.31 7.07
C TYR A 23 13.30 1.26 7.25
N GLU A 24 13.92 0.17 6.84
CA GLU A 24 15.38 0.10 6.76
C GLU A 24 15.83 1.05 5.65
N VAL A 25 16.38 2.20 6.05
CA VAL A 25 17.12 3.07 5.15
C VAL A 25 18.44 2.37 4.84
N VAL A 26 18.49 1.69 3.70
CA VAL A 26 19.72 1.07 3.20
C VAL A 26 20.69 2.19 2.82
N LYS A 27 21.73 2.39 3.65
CA LYS A 27 22.89 3.20 3.27
C LYS A 27 23.68 2.42 2.23
N GLU A 28 23.83 3.01 1.05
CA GLU A 28 24.55 2.45 -0.07
C GLU A 28 26.00 2.12 0.30
N ASN A 29 26.40 0.87 0.02
CA ASN A 29 27.66 0.48 -0.63
C ASN A 29 27.79 -1.05 -0.54
N LEU A 30 27.10 -1.80 -1.42
CA LEU A 30 27.48 -3.16 -1.86
C LEU A 30 26.58 -3.64 -3.03
N SER A 31 27.20 -3.80 -4.21
CA SER A 31 26.69 -4.37 -5.48
C SER A 31 25.16 -4.40 -5.72
N ALA A 32 24.68 -3.46 -6.53
CA ALA A 32 23.27 -3.24 -6.90
C ALA A 32 22.52 -4.44 -7.53
N GLU A 33 23.20 -5.50 -7.96
CA GLU A 33 22.56 -6.61 -8.69
C GLU A 33 21.86 -7.66 -7.81
N ASN A 34 22.19 -7.76 -6.52
CA ASN A 34 21.67 -8.84 -5.67
C ASN A 34 20.47 -8.46 -4.80
N THR A 35 20.26 -7.18 -4.47
CA THR A 35 19.13 -6.73 -3.63
C THR A 35 17.84 -6.53 -4.43
N LEU A 36 17.96 -6.14 -5.71
CA LEU A 36 16.82 -5.99 -6.63
C LEU A 36 16.14 -7.31 -6.98
N LYS A 37 16.87 -8.44 -6.94
CA LYS A 37 16.32 -9.77 -7.28
C LYS A 37 15.25 -10.29 -6.31
N LYS A 38 15.11 -9.72 -5.12
CA LYS A 38 14.22 -10.28 -4.08
C LYS A 38 12.72 -10.03 -4.32
N TYR A 39 12.35 -9.08 -5.18
CA TYR A 39 10.95 -8.65 -5.36
C TYR A 39 10.32 -8.99 -6.71
N PHE A 40 11.00 -9.72 -7.59
CA PHE A 40 10.45 -10.08 -8.90
C PHE A 40 9.55 -11.31 -8.82
N GLY A 41 8.24 -11.09 -8.79
CA GLY A 41 7.22 -12.13 -8.97
C GLY A 41 5.92 -11.53 -9.50
N ARG A 42 5.05 -12.37 -10.06
CA ARG A 42 3.72 -11.91 -10.49
C ARG A 42 2.87 -11.58 -9.27
N ARG A 43 2.05 -10.53 -9.36
CA ARG A 43 1.06 -10.15 -8.33
C ARG A 43 -0.34 -10.37 -8.84
N ILE A 44 -1.22 -10.82 -7.97
CA ILE A 44 -2.66 -10.83 -8.21
C ILE A 44 -3.18 -9.44 -7.83
N VAL A 45 -3.85 -8.77 -8.75
CA VAL A 45 -4.33 -7.40 -8.58
C VAL A 45 -5.75 -7.25 -9.13
N ASP A 46 -6.55 -6.43 -8.46
CA ASP A 46 -7.78 -5.86 -9.00
C ASP A 46 -7.40 -4.65 -9.88
N MET A 47 -7.34 -4.89 -11.19
CA MET A 47 -6.95 -3.87 -12.17
C MET A 47 -7.86 -2.64 -12.14
N MET A 48 -9.16 -2.81 -11.90
CA MET A 48 -10.10 -1.69 -11.85
C MET A 48 -9.80 -0.81 -10.64
N PHE A 49 -9.55 -1.44 -9.50
CA PHE A 49 -9.19 -0.75 -8.27
C PHE A 49 -7.83 -0.02 -8.38
N ILE A 50 -6.84 -0.62 -9.05
CA ILE A 50 -5.56 0.03 -9.36
C ILE A 50 -5.78 1.31 -10.19
N PHE A 51 -6.49 1.22 -11.31
CA PHE A 51 -6.69 2.38 -12.18
C PHE A 51 -7.54 3.47 -11.51
N LYS A 52 -8.47 3.11 -10.63
CA LYS A 52 -9.24 4.07 -9.84
C LYS A 52 -8.35 4.87 -8.88
N GLN A 53 -7.34 4.25 -8.29
CA GLN A 53 -6.36 4.95 -7.44
C GLN A 53 -5.46 5.86 -8.27
N ILE A 54 -4.94 5.36 -9.41
CA ILE A 54 -4.11 6.14 -10.34
C ILE A 54 -4.84 7.39 -10.84
N LYS A 55 -6.11 7.28 -11.24
CA LYS A 55 -6.90 8.44 -11.70
C LYS A 55 -7.07 9.53 -10.64
N LYS A 56 -6.93 9.20 -9.36
CA LYS A 56 -7.06 10.13 -8.23
C LYS A 56 -5.72 10.72 -7.77
N SER A 57 -4.60 10.40 -8.44
CA SER A 57 -3.26 10.76 -8.01
C SER A 57 -2.85 12.22 -8.32
N ARG A 58 -3.79 13.15 -8.54
CA ARG A 58 -3.42 14.54 -8.86
C ARG A 58 -2.87 15.20 -7.59
N HIS A 59 -1.65 15.73 -7.67
CA HIS A 59 -0.99 16.33 -6.50
C HIS A 59 -1.51 17.74 -6.23
N ILE A 60 -1.75 18.02 -4.95
CA ILE A 60 -2.09 19.36 -4.45
C ILE A 60 -0.77 20.09 -4.18
N GLY A 61 -0.58 21.30 -4.69
CA GLY A 61 0.58 22.13 -4.33
C GLY A 61 1.50 22.65 -5.45
N GLY A 62 1.04 22.75 -6.70
CA GLY A 62 1.55 23.83 -7.57
C GLY A 62 2.27 23.47 -8.87
N PHE A 63 2.54 22.20 -9.16
CA PHE A 63 3.17 21.83 -10.44
C PHE A 63 2.25 21.07 -11.40
N GLY A 64 1.02 20.77 -10.99
CA GLY A 64 0.08 20.01 -11.81
C GLY A 64 0.51 18.55 -12.03
N CYS A 65 1.45 18.04 -11.22
CA CYS A 65 1.97 16.68 -11.31
C CYS A 65 0.85 15.62 -11.24
N THR A 66 1.10 14.54 -11.95
CA THR A 66 0.22 13.39 -12.12
C THR A 66 0.97 12.11 -11.73
N PHE A 67 0.31 10.96 -11.88
CA PHE A 67 0.96 9.65 -11.72
C PHE A 67 2.16 9.46 -12.66
N LEU A 68 2.18 10.14 -13.82
CA LEU A 68 3.28 10.01 -14.79
C LEU A 68 4.60 10.59 -14.27
N ASP A 69 4.53 11.50 -13.29
CA ASP A 69 5.70 12.14 -12.66
C ASP A 69 6.19 11.37 -11.43
N MET A 70 5.70 10.14 -11.22
CA MET A 70 6.05 9.30 -10.09
C MET A 70 7.04 8.21 -10.44
N GLN A 71 7.97 7.99 -9.52
CA GLN A 71 8.86 6.84 -9.50
C GLN A 71 8.41 5.82 -8.47
N PHE A 72 8.49 4.54 -8.83
CA PHE A 72 8.28 3.44 -7.90
C PHE A 72 9.42 3.39 -6.87
N VAL A 73 9.06 3.33 -5.59
CA VAL A 73 10.03 3.33 -4.47
C VAL A 73 10.17 1.94 -3.87
N SER A 74 9.04 1.32 -3.52
CA SER A 74 9.07 0.05 -2.79
C SER A 74 7.72 -0.67 -2.85
N GLU A 75 7.75 -1.99 -2.69
CA GLU A 75 6.58 -2.83 -2.45
C GLU A 75 6.61 -3.36 -1.01
N LYS A 76 5.45 -3.34 -0.35
CA LYS A 76 5.20 -4.12 0.88
C LYS A 76 4.14 -5.18 0.59
N GLN A 77 4.49 -6.43 0.82
CA GLN A 77 3.57 -7.56 0.67
C GLN A 77 2.99 -7.95 2.03
N SER A 78 1.69 -8.22 2.05
CA SER A 78 0.95 -8.80 3.17
C SER A 78 0.22 -10.03 2.65
N GLY A 79 0.97 -11.12 2.55
CA GLY A 79 0.58 -12.31 1.83
C GLY A 79 0.46 -12.09 0.32
N PHE A 80 -0.70 -12.39 -0.26
CA PHE A 80 -0.99 -12.17 -1.68
C PHE A 80 -1.40 -10.73 -1.99
N ARG A 81 -1.77 -9.95 -0.97
CA ARG A 81 -2.05 -8.53 -1.08
C ARG A 81 -0.76 -7.71 -1.04
N SER A 82 -0.66 -6.67 -1.86
CA SER A 82 0.52 -5.81 -1.94
C SER A 82 0.16 -4.32 -1.89
N SER A 83 1.07 -3.50 -1.38
CA SER A 83 1.02 -2.04 -1.47
C SER A 83 2.28 -1.51 -2.14
N PHE A 84 2.11 -0.64 -3.11
CA PHE A 84 3.16 -0.07 -3.94
C PHE A 84 3.31 1.41 -3.58
N LYS A 85 4.49 1.77 -3.07
CA LYS A 85 4.85 3.15 -2.73
C LYS A 85 5.49 3.82 -3.94
N PHE A 86 5.01 5.01 -4.24
CA PHE A 86 5.52 5.89 -5.28
C PHE A 86 5.87 7.24 -4.69
N ALA A 87 6.90 7.88 -5.23
CA ALA A 87 7.30 9.24 -4.89
C ALA A 87 7.37 10.08 -6.17
N CYS A 88 6.81 11.28 -6.14
CA CYS A 88 6.90 12.21 -7.25
C CYS A 88 8.30 12.81 -7.32
N GLU A 89 8.96 12.73 -8.48
CA GLU A 89 10.31 13.29 -8.67
C GLU A 89 10.32 14.83 -8.67
N MET A 90 9.15 15.45 -8.89
CA MET A 90 9.02 16.91 -9.02
C MET A 90 8.62 17.59 -7.71
N CYS A 91 7.62 17.03 -7.00
CA CYS A 91 7.03 17.66 -5.82
C CYS A 91 7.21 16.86 -4.53
N ASN A 92 7.92 15.72 -4.58
CA ASN A 92 8.17 14.83 -3.44
C ASN A 92 6.91 14.31 -2.71
N CYS A 93 5.71 14.48 -3.28
CA CYS A 93 4.50 13.87 -2.74
C CYS A 93 4.57 12.34 -2.88
N GLU A 94 4.07 11.64 -1.86
CA GLU A 94 4.01 10.18 -1.85
C GLU A 94 2.60 9.70 -2.20
N LEU A 95 2.52 8.61 -2.96
CA LEU A 95 1.29 7.87 -3.23
C LEU A 95 1.49 6.40 -2.88
N ILE A 96 0.49 5.82 -2.21
CA ILE A 96 0.43 4.38 -1.98
C ILE A 96 -0.75 3.82 -2.78
N ILE A 97 -0.45 2.86 -3.65
CA ILE A 97 -1.44 2.11 -4.43
C ILE A 97 -1.55 0.70 -3.84
N TYR A 98 -2.76 0.21 -3.61
CA TYR A 98 -2.99 -1.15 -3.11
C TYR A 98 -3.46 -2.07 -4.23
N SER A 99 -3.04 -3.34 -4.17
CA SER A 99 -3.37 -4.39 -5.16
C SER A 99 -4.86 -4.70 -5.29
N GLU A 100 -5.64 -4.48 -4.23
CA GLU A 100 -7.09 -4.73 -4.19
C GLU A 100 -7.70 -3.86 -3.05
N GLU A 101 -9.03 -3.82 -2.95
CA GLU A 101 -9.70 -3.16 -1.82
C GLU A 101 -9.52 -3.93 -0.50
N LYS A 102 -9.36 -3.25 0.64
CA LYS A 102 -9.11 -3.94 1.94
C LYS A 102 -10.32 -4.74 2.42
N VAL A 103 -11.49 -4.15 2.26
CA VAL A 103 -12.76 -4.74 2.68
C VAL A 103 -13.75 -4.51 1.54
N PRO A 104 -13.67 -5.31 0.47
CA PRO A 104 -14.59 -5.23 -0.65
C PRO A 104 -16.00 -5.67 -0.22
N SER A 105 -17.04 -5.04 -0.78
CA SER A 105 -18.43 -5.37 -0.47
C SER A 105 -19.01 -6.51 -1.32
N SER A 106 -18.37 -6.84 -2.45
CA SER A 106 -18.92 -7.74 -3.48
C SER A 106 -18.11 -9.02 -3.69
N TYR A 107 -16.96 -9.17 -3.05
CA TYR A 107 -16.09 -10.35 -3.18
C TYR A 107 -15.32 -10.61 -1.89
N ILE A 108 -14.68 -11.78 -1.80
CA ILE A 108 -13.79 -12.14 -0.69
C ILE A 108 -12.38 -11.64 -1.03
N PRO A 109 -11.69 -10.89 -0.14
CA PRO A 109 -10.33 -10.42 -0.40
C PRO A 109 -9.35 -11.59 -0.63
N ILE A 110 -8.27 -11.33 -1.37
CA ILE A 110 -7.46 -12.39 -1.98
C ILE A 110 -6.83 -13.35 -0.97
N ASN A 111 -6.37 -12.83 0.17
CA ASN A 111 -5.74 -13.67 1.19
C ASN A 111 -6.76 -14.68 1.75
N GLU A 112 -7.96 -14.21 2.06
CA GLU A 112 -9.07 -15.02 2.53
C GLU A 112 -9.54 -16.00 1.46
N ALA A 113 -9.62 -15.57 0.20
CA ALA A 113 -10.02 -16.43 -0.91
C ALA A 113 -9.05 -17.61 -1.11
N ILE A 114 -7.73 -17.38 -1.00
CA ILE A 114 -6.72 -18.44 -1.08
C ILE A 114 -6.83 -19.39 0.11
N VAL A 115 -7.03 -18.87 1.34
CA VAL A 115 -7.25 -19.71 2.53
C VAL A 115 -8.47 -20.60 2.34
N SER A 116 -9.60 -20.03 1.96
CA SER A 116 -10.84 -20.77 1.73
C SER A 116 -10.68 -21.83 0.64
N GLY A 117 -10.04 -21.49 -0.49
CA GLY A 117 -9.79 -22.44 -1.57
C GLY A 117 -8.89 -23.60 -1.16
N THR A 118 -7.84 -23.32 -0.37
CA THR A 118 -6.90 -24.34 0.11
C THR A 118 -7.56 -25.30 1.11
N ILE A 119 -8.43 -24.78 1.98
CA ILE A 119 -9.22 -25.59 2.91
C ILE A 119 -10.20 -26.47 2.14
N ALA A 120 -10.92 -25.90 1.17
CA ALA A 120 -11.86 -26.65 0.34
C ALA A 120 -11.17 -27.76 -0.47
N ALA A 121 -9.94 -27.54 -0.91
CA ALA A 121 -9.12 -28.54 -1.59
C ALA A 121 -8.55 -29.64 -0.67
N GLY A 122 -8.74 -29.55 0.65
CA GLY A 122 -8.25 -30.56 1.61
C GLY A 122 -6.75 -30.48 1.92
N ILE A 123 -6.06 -29.39 1.54
CA ILE A 123 -4.60 -29.23 1.71
C ILE A 123 -4.23 -28.84 3.15
N GLY A 124 -5.18 -28.32 3.94
CA GLY A 124 -4.98 -27.93 5.34
C GLY A 124 -4.21 -26.60 5.51
N ARG A 125 -4.15 -26.10 6.75
CA ARG A 125 -3.58 -24.77 7.08
C ARG A 125 -2.04 -24.71 6.98
N GLY A 126 -1.35 -25.86 7.10
CA GLY A 126 0.10 -25.93 7.16
C GLY A 126 0.82 -25.39 5.92
N GLY A 127 0.19 -25.45 4.74
CA GLY A 127 0.77 -24.95 3.49
C GLY A 127 0.76 -23.43 3.30
N LEU A 128 -0.01 -22.68 4.13
CA LEU A 128 -0.30 -21.27 3.90
C LEU A 128 0.43 -20.29 4.83
N ASN A 129 0.92 -20.76 5.97
CA ASN A 129 1.52 -19.87 6.98
C ASN A 129 2.73 -19.09 6.43
N ASN A 130 3.52 -19.69 5.54
CA ASN A 130 4.66 -19.02 4.91
C ASN A 130 4.26 -17.92 3.90
N TYR A 131 3.01 -17.91 3.44
CA TYR A 131 2.54 -17.04 2.36
C TYR A 131 1.54 -15.98 2.78
N ILE A 132 1.02 -15.99 4.01
CA ILE A 132 -0.08 -15.10 4.42
C ILE A 132 0.29 -14.24 5.64
N LEU A 133 1.23 -14.67 6.47
CA LEU A 133 1.66 -13.95 7.67
C LEU A 133 3.14 -13.55 7.56
N PRO A 134 3.48 -12.37 7.02
CA PRO A 134 4.79 -11.81 7.29
C PRO A 134 4.82 -11.34 8.75
N GLY A 135 5.54 -12.06 9.62
CA GLY A 135 5.92 -11.54 10.95
C GLY A 135 5.58 -12.34 12.20
N GLN A 136 5.56 -13.68 12.17
CA GLN A 136 5.69 -14.46 13.42
C GLN A 136 6.88 -15.42 13.34
N ILE A 137 8.07 -14.83 13.39
CA ILE A 137 9.28 -15.47 13.93
C ILE A 137 9.75 -14.60 15.08
N ASN A 138 9.27 -14.95 16.28
CA ASN A 138 9.97 -14.99 17.57
C ASN A 138 8.98 -15.50 18.62
#